data_AF-A0A954LD09-F1
#
_entry.id   AF-A0A954LD09-F1
#
_cell.length_a   1.000
_cell.length_b   1.000
_cell.length_c   1.000
_cell.angle_alpha   90.00
_cell.angle_beta   90.00
_cell.angle_gamma   90.00
#
_symmetry.space_group_name_H-M   'P 1'
#
loop_
_entity.id
_entity.type
_entity.pdbx_description
1 polymer ?
#
loop_
_entity_poly.entity_id
_entity_poly.type
_entity_poly.pdbx_seq_one_letter_code
_entity_poly.pdbx_strand_id
1 'polypeptide(L)'
;MKRTDFISAAARLEDALKQLEFTWMATREHWSDSVSRKVEDEYLVTLHGQVRSMLDAVGTLSSVMRTAQNECLHRRERGVVL
;
A
#
# COMPACT_ATOMS: atom_id res chain seq x y z
N MET A 1 16.79 -7.05 -14.47
CA MET A 1 16.24 -6.55 -13.19
C MET A 1 15.44 -7.66 -12.53
N LYS A 2 15.65 -7.96 -11.24
CA LYS A 2 14.69 -8.78 -10.50
C LYS A 2 13.35 -8.04 -10.50
N ARG A 3 12.25 -8.73 -10.81
CA ARG A 3 10.90 -8.19 -10.71
C ARG A 3 10.60 -8.03 -9.23
N THR A 4 10.76 -6.83 -8.70
CA THR A 4 10.29 -6.50 -7.35
C THR A 4 8.78 -6.30 -7.45
N ASP A 5 8.01 -7.19 -6.82
CA ASP A 5 6.55 -7.14 -6.84
C ASP A 5 6.02 -6.25 -5.71
N PHE A 6 5.86 -4.97 -6.02
CA PHE A 6 5.29 -4.00 -5.09
C PHE A 6 3.77 -4.10 -4.99
N ILE A 7 3.10 -4.64 -6.01
CA ILE A 7 1.65 -4.70 -6.07
C ILE A 7 1.12 -5.75 -5.10
N SER A 8 1.70 -6.95 -5.09
CA SER A 8 1.28 -8.00 -4.16
C SER A 8 1.56 -7.63 -2.70
N ALA A 9 2.68 -6.94 -2.43
CA ALA A 9 2.98 -6.45 -1.09
C ALA A 9 1.98 -5.38 -0.62
N ALA A 10 1.61 -4.45 -1.50
CA ALA A 10 0.57 -3.44 -1.23
C ALA A 10 -0.80 -4.07 -0.97
N ALA A 11 -1.22 -5.03 -1.80
CA ALA A 11 -2.50 -5.72 -1.62
C ALA A 11 -2.59 -6.44 -0.26
N ARG A 12 -1.52 -7.16 0.14
CA ARG A 12 -1.46 -7.83 1.45
C ARG A 12 -1.58 -6.85 2.61
N LEU A 13 -1.02 -5.66 2.47
CA LEU A 13 -1.11 -4.64 3.51
C LEU A 13 -2.51 -4.02 3.57
N GLU A 14 -3.13 -3.77 2.42
CA GLU A 14 -4.51 -3.31 2.35
C GLU A 14 -5.47 -4.31 3.01
N ASP A 15 -5.29 -5.61 2.75
CA ASP A 15 -6.07 -6.66 3.38
C ASP A 15 -5.85 -6.73 4.90
N ALA A 16 -4.60 -6.56 5.36
CA ALA A 16 -4.30 -6.53 6.79
C ALA A 16 -4.95 -5.32 7.48
N LEU A 17 -4.98 -4.15 6.81
CA LEU A 17 -5.65 -2.96 7.32
C LEU A 17 -7.17 -3.18 7.45
N LYS A 18 -7.80 -3.78 6.44
CA LYS A 18 -9.23 -4.15 6.48
C LYS A 18 -9.54 -5.12 7.63
N GLN A 19 -8.67 -6.10 7.86
CA GLN A 19 -8.82 -7.04 8.98
C GLN A 19 -8.71 -6.33 10.33
N LEU A 20 -7.79 -5.37 10.46
CA LEU A 20 -7.65 -4.55 11.66
C LEU A 20 -8.92 -3.72 11.91
N GLU A 21 -9.44 -3.04 10.90
CA GLU A 21 -10.68 -2.26 10.99
C GLU A 21 -11.87 -3.13 11.41
N PHE A 22 -12.04 -4.28 10.78
CA PHE A 22 -13.09 -5.23 11.11
C PHE A 22 -12.99 -5.71 12.56
N THR A 23 -11.79 -6.10 12.99
CA THR A 23 -11.54 -6.57 14.36
C THR A 23 -11.74 -5.44 15.37
N TRP A 24 -11.36 -4.22 15.01
CA TRP A 24 -11.56 -3.03 15.85
C TRP A 24 -13.05 -2.72 16.05
N MET A 25 -13.87 -2.77 14.98
CA MET A 25 -15.31 -2.58 15.10
C MET A 25 -15.95 -3.58 16.07
N ALA A 26 -15.61 -4.87 15.94
CA ALA A 26 -16.10 -5.91 16.86
C ALA A 26 -15.60 -5.70 18.30
N THR A 27 -14.36 -5.22 18.46
CA THR A 27 -13.79 -4.91 19.78
C THR A 27 -14.54 -3.76 20.45
N ARG A 28 -14.92 -2.73 19.69
CA ARG A 28 -15.64 -1.55 20.20
C ARG A 28 -17.03 -1.86 20.76
N GLU A 29 -17.65 -2.97 20.35
CA GLU A 29 -18.91 -3.44 20.93
C GLU A 29 -18.77 -3.77 22.42
N HIS A 30 -17.58 -4.21 22.83
CA HIS A 30 -17.27 -4.66 24.18
C HIS A 30 -16.31 -3.70 24.93
N TRP A 31 -15.63 -2.81 24.21
CA TRP A 31 -14.65 -1.87 24.75
C TRP A 31 -14.85 -0.43 24.21
N SER A 32 -15.62 0.38 24.93
CA SER A 32 -16.06 1.73 24.51
C SER A 32 -15.75 2.85 25.53
N ASP A 33 -14.78 2.60 26.40
CA ASP A 33 -14.37 3.55 27.44
C ASP A 33 -13.53 4.72 26.88
N SER A 34 -12.90 5.49 27.77
CA SER A 34 -12.05 6.61 27.37
C SER A 34 -10.67 6.16 26.86
N VAL A 35 -10.23 4.95 27.20
CA VAL A 35 -8.95 4.40 26.75
C VAL A 35 -9.09 3.89 25.32
N SER A 36 -10.18 3.19 24.99
CA SER A 36 -10.41 2.70 23.63
C SER A 36 -10.52 3.84 22.62
N ARG A 37 -11.12 4.98 23.01
CA ARG A 37 -11.14 6.21 22.21
C ARG A 37 -9.74 6.76 21.94
N LYS A 38 -8.88 6.84 22.96
CA LYS A 38 -7.48 7.26 22.78
C LYS A 38 -6.72 6.32 21.85
N VAL A 39 -6.97 5.01 21.95
CA VAL A 39 -6.34 4.03 21.07
C VAL A 39 -6.75 4.26 19.61
N GLU A 40 -8.03 4.51 19.37
CA GLU A 40 -8.55 4.84 18.04
C GLU A 40 -7.91 6.11 17.47
N ASP A 41 -7.98 7.20 18.24
CA ASP A 41 -7.55 8.52 17.80
C ASP A 41 -6.03 8.62 17.63
N GLU A 42 -5.26 8.08 18.58
CA GLU A 42 -3.79 8.21 18.55
C GLU A 42 -3.13 7.21 17.60
N TYR A 43 -3.61 5.96 17.55
CA TYR A 43 -2.94 4.90 16.81
C TYR A 43 -3.67 4.48 15.54
N LEU A 44 -4.97 4.15 15.62
CA LEU A 44 -5.67 3.54 14.47
C LEU A 44 -5.90 4.54 13.34
N VAL A 45 -6.35 5.76 13.66
CA VAL A 45 -6.51 6.84 12.68
C VAL A 45 -5.17 7.18 12.01
N THR A 46 -4.11 7.32 12.82
CA THR A 46 -2.75 7.59 12.33
C THR A 46 -2.25 6.47 11.41
N LEU A 47 -2.39 5.21 11.83
CA LEU A 47 -1.94 4.05 11.07
C LEU A 47 -2.69 3.94 9.74
N HIS A 48 -4.00 4.14 9.73
CA HIS A 48 -4.81 4.13 8.51
C HIS A 48 -4.30 5.18 7.50
N GLY A 49 -4.07 6.42 7.97
CA GLY A 49 -3.53 7.49 7.12
C GLY A 49 -2.13 7.19 6.56
N GLN A 50 -1.25 6.61 7.38
CA GLN A 50 0.10 6.22 6.96
C GLN A 50 0.09 5.09 5.93
N VAL A 51 -0.70 4.05 6.16
CA VAL A 51 -0.84 2.92 5.22
C VAL A 51 -1.41 3.42 3.89
N ARG A 52 -2.45 4.25 3.92
CA ARG A 52 -3.03 4.86 2.71
C ARG A 52 -1.98 5.62 1.91
N SER A 53 -1.23 6.50 2.57
CA SER A 53 -0.15 7.29 1.94
C SER A 53 0.92 6.40 1.32
N MET A 54 1.26 5.29 1.98
CA MET A 54 2.23 4.34 1.45
C MET A 54 1.71 3.59 0.22
N LEU A 55 0.43 3.17 0.23
CA LEU A 55 -0.19 2.51 -0.93
C LEU A 55 -0.20 3.43 -2.16
N ASP A 56 -0.48 4.72 -1.97
CA ASP A 56 -0.43 5.72 -3.03
C ASP A 56 1.00 5.90 -3.60
N ALA A 57 2.00 5.92 -2.70
CA ALA A 57 3.41 5.97 -3.10
C ALA A 57 3.83 4.71 -3.88
N VAL A 58 3.37 3.53 -3.47
CA VAL A 58 3.61 2.27 -4.19
C VAL A 58 2.98 2.29 -5.58
N GLY A 59 1.75 2.80 -5.70
CA GLY A 59 1.08 2.98 -7.00
C GLY A 59 1.90 3.87 -7.94
N THR A 60 2.40 4.99 -7.42
CA THR A 60 3.28 5.91 -8.16
C THR A 60 4.57 5.22 -8.59
N LEU A 61 5.25 4.52 -7.67
CA LEU A 61 6.49 3.81 -7.97
C LEU A 61 6.31 2.74 -9.04
N SER A 62 5.21 1.98 -8.97
CA SER A 62 4.86 0.95 -9.95
C SER A 62 4.64 1.54 -11.34
N SER A 63 3.97 2.70 -11.42
CA SER A 63 3.78 3.43 -12.68
C SER A 63 5.11 3.88 -13.28
N VAL A 64 5.96 4.55 -12.48
CA VAL A 64 7.28 5.04 -12.94
C VAL A 64 8.16 3.89 -13.43
N MET A 65 8.22 2.78 -12.67
CA MET A 65 9.02 1.61 -13.05
C MET A 65 8.51 0.96 -14.34
N ARG A 66 7.19 0.93 -14.56
CA ARG A 66 6.59 0.43 -15.80
C ARG A 66 6.95 1.32 -17.00
N THR A 67 6.86 2.63 -16.84
CA THR A 67 7.27 3.59 -17.88
C THR A 67 8.74 3.43 -18.24
N ALA A 68 9.62 3.37 -17.24
CA ALA A 68 11.05 3.16 -17.46
C ALA A 68 11.37 1.83 -18.16
N GLN A 69 10.65 0.75 -17.82
CA GLN A 69 10.78 -0.54 -18.52
C GLN A 69 10.38 -0.43 -19.99
N ASN A 70 9.25 0.21 -20.28
CA ASN A 70 8.75 0.39 -21.65
C ASN A 70 9.72 1.23 -22.49
N GLU A 71 10.24 2.33 -21.95
CA GLU A 71 11.23 3.17 -22.64
C GLU A 71 12.53 2.43 -22.95
N CYS A 72 13.02 1.63 -22.00
CA CYS A 72 14.21 0.80 -22.20
C CYS A 72 14.00 -0.27 -23.28
N LEU A 73 12.83 -0.92 -23.29
CA LEU A 73 12.47 -1.91 -24.32
C LEU A 73 12.38 -1.26 -25.71
N HIS A 74 11.70 -0.12 -25.83
CA HIS A 74 11.58 0.61 -27.10
C HIS A 74 12.91 1.15 -27.64
N ARG A 75 13.89 1.46 -26.78
CA ARG A 75 15.24 1.85 -27.22
C ARG A 75 16.05 0.65 -27.71
N ARG A 76 15.91 -0.52 -27.06
CA ARG A 76 16.63 -1.75 -27.45
C ARG A 76 16.18 -2.27 -28.81
N GLU A 77 14.88 -2.24 -29.11
CA GLU A 77 14.34 -2.69 -30.41
C GLU A 77 14.84 -1.83 -31.58
N ARG A 78 15.09 -0.53 -31.37
CA ARG A 78 15.65 0.37 -32.39
C ARG A 78 17.14 0.17 -32.67
N GLY A 79 17.88 -0.51 -31.79
CA GLY A 79 19.31 -0.80 -31.96
C GLY A 79 19.62 -2.11 -32.68
N VAL A 80 18.60 -2.92 -33.00
CA VAL A 80 18.76 -4.25 -33.64
C VAL A 80 18.57 -4.18 -35.16
N VAL A 81 18.28 -3.00 -35.73
CA VAL A 81 18.23 -2.80 -37.17
C VAL A 81 19.58 -2.24 -37.65
N LEU A 82 20.53 -3.14 -37.91
CA LEU A 82 21.67 -2.94 -38.80
C LEU A 82 21.87 -4.20 -39.63
#